data_AF-A0A8J8C6X5-F1
#
_entry.id   AF-A0A8J8C6X5-F1
#
_cell.length_a   1.000
_cell.length_b   1.000
_cell.length_c   1.000
_cell.angle_alpha   90.00
_cell.angle_beta   90.00
_cell.angle_gamma   90.00
#
_symmetry.space_group_name_H-M   'P 1'
#
loop_
_entity.id
_entity.type
_entity.pdbx_description
1 polymer ?
#
loop_
_entity_poly.entity_id
_entity_poly.type
_entity_poly.pdbx_seq_one_letter_code
_entity_poly.pdbx_strand_id
1 'polypeptide(L)'
;MPEDAPPADRESPVGKPVIRGDPELIGQRADEAVEFDPDDPESLELAARTVRRFSENTAGADDNVYMLRGAAACAALVRGEGSYKAAAERAGGDATVSFIRKWSRVHDLPRSVRIHVAKGEIAPTAAKHIARVAGEARLLLAWAALDHDLTVRQIRSVASSVNDGATIEDALAAEGYRLGELSITVDRDAYCKLRQRAAVDATDPSTVVTDALESALDDVS
;
A
#
# COMPACT_ATOMS: atom_id res chain seq x y z
N MET A 1 23.38 -3.92 10.69
CA MET A 1 21.97 -3.49 10.64
C MET A 1 21.46 -4.04 9.32
N PRO A 2 20.57 -5.04 9.29
CA PRO A 2 20.12 -5.54 8.00
C PRO A 2 19.22 -4.49 7.36
N GLU A 3 19.48 -4.20 6.08
CA GLU A 3 18.89 -3.14 5.27
C GLU A 3 17.64 -3.61 4.50
N ASP A 4 16.99 -4.71 4.92
CA ASP A 4 15.94 -5.38 4.14
C ASP A 4 14.52 -5.32 4.74
N ALA A 5 14.29 -4.45 5.72
CA ALA A 5 12.91 -4.06 6.02
C ALA A 5 12.38 -3.22 4.83
N PRO A 6 11.22 -3.56 4.23
CA PRO A 6 10.66 -2.76 3.14
C PRO A 6 10.59 -1.31 3.61
N PRO A 7 11.14 -0.34 2.85
CA PRO A 7 11.32 1.01 3.36
C PRO A 7 9.96 1.56 3.82
N ALA A 8 9.84 1.74 5.14
CA ALA A 8 8.70 2.39 5.78
C ALA A 8 8.77 3.92 5.65
N ASP A 9 9.85 4.41 5.05
CA ASP A 9 10.06 5.82 4.74
C ASP A 9 8.99 6.35 3.80
N ARG A 10 8.60 7.60 4.05
CA ARG A 10 7.48 8.26 3.37
C ARG A 10 7.80 8.67 1.93
N GLU A 11 8.99 8.41 1.41
CA GLU A 11 9.38 8.92 0.11
C GLU A 11 9.61 7.77 -0.87
N SER A 12 8.51 7.23 -1.42
CA SER A 12 8.62 6.39 -2.62
C SER A 12 9.14 7.24 -3.78
N PRO A 13 10.10 6.80 -4.62
CA PRO A 13 10.56 7.60 -5.75
C PRO A 13 9.41 7.99 -6.68
N VAL A 14 9.41 9.24 -7.15
CA VAL A 14 8.61 9.74 -8.28
C VAL A 14 9.45 9.66 -9.56
N GLY A 15 8.87 9.97 -10.71
CA GLY A 15 9.46 9.62 -12.01
C GLY A 15 8.98 8.22 -12.40
N LYS A 16 9.57 7.15 -11.89
CA LYS A 16 9.33 5.78 -12.41
C LYS A 16 7.85 5.39 -12.47
N PRO A 17 7.42 4.64 -13.50
CA PRO A 17 6.04 4.17 -13.63
C PRO A 17 5.54 3.54 -12.34
N VAL A 18 4.35 3.96 -11.89
CA VAL A 18 3.71 3.52 -10.63
C VAL A 18 3.60 1.99 -10.56
N ILE A 19 3.46 1.35 -11.73
CA ILE A 19 3.51 -0.09 -11.92
C ILE A 19 4.41 -0.35 -13.14
N ARG A 20 5.55 -1.02 -12.91
CA ARG A 20 6.36 -1.59 -14.00
C ARG A 20 5.49 -2.63 -14.68
N GLY A 21 5.23 -2.47 -15.98
CA GLY A 21 4.22 -3.22 -16.71
C GLY A 21 4.22 -4.71 -16.42
N ASP A 22 3.34 -5.13 -15.51
CA ASP A 22 3.09 -6.52 -15.22
C ASP A 22 2.05 -6.99 -16.25
N PRO A 23 2.39 -7.92 -17.16
CA PRO A 23 1.52 -8.32 -18.27
C PRO A 23 0.14 -8.81 -17.81
N GLU A 24 0.03 -9.33 -16.58
CA GLU A 24 -1.23 -9.73 -15.96
C GLU A 24 -2.13 -8.54 -15.57
N LEU A 25 -1.54 -7.36 -15.32
CA LEU A 25 -2.25 -6.11 -15.02
C LEU A 25 -2.59 -5.30 -16.27
N ILE A 26 -1.78 -5.40 -17.33
CA ILE A 26 -1.95 -4.63 -18.59
C ILE A 26 -2.83 -5.42 -19.58
N GLY A 27 -3.97 -5.91 -19.10
CA GLY A 27 -5.09 -6.20 -19.99
C GLY A 27 -5.65 -4.88 -20.54
N GLN A 28 -5.03 -4.35 -21.60
CA GLN A 28 -5.53 -3.30 -22.54
C GLN A 28 -5.18 -1.81 -22.33
N ARG A 29 -4.29 -1.36 -21.44
CA ARG A 29 -4.02 0.09 -21.32
C ARG A 29 -2.53 0.48 -21.20
N ALA A 30 -1.93 0.75 -22.36
CA ALA A 30 -0.57 1.32 -22.47
C ALA A 30 -0.50 2.82 -22.10
N ASP A 31 -1.63 3.55 -22.13
CA ASP A 31 -1.71 5.00 -21.86
C ASP A 31 -1.64 5.38 -20.37
N GLU A 32 -1.54 4.39 -19.48
CA GLU A 32 -1.57 4.55 -18.01
C GLU A 32 -0.19 4.47 -17.35
N ALA A 33 0.85 4.12 -18.12
CA ALA A 33 2.26 4.13 -17.70
C ALA A 33 2.89 5.54 -17.77
N VAL A 34 2.13 6.59 -17.42
CA VAL A 34 2.63 7.96 -17.44
C VAL A 34 3.49 8.22 -16.20
N GLU A 35 4.77 8.47 -16.45
CA GLU A 35 5.78 8.93 -15.51
C GLU A 35 5.60 10.44 -15.23
N PHE A 36 5.65 10.83 -13.96
CA PHE A 36 5.64 12.22 -13.53
C PHE A 36 7.00 12.53 -12.90
N ASP A 37 7.87 13.15 -13.68
CA ASP A 37 9.14 13.72 -13.22
C ASP A 37 8.88 15.04 -12.47
N PRO A 38 9.25 15.17 -11.19
CA PRO A 38 9.07 16.40 -10.41
C PRO A 38 10.04 17.52 -10.80
N ASP A 39 11.13 17.21 -11.50
CA ASP A 39 12.19 18.14 -11.87
C ASP A 39 11.99 18.71 -13.29
N ASP A 40 11.03 18.16 -14.06
CA ASP A 40 10.65 18.62 -15.39
C ASP A 40 9.39 19.52 -15.37
N PRO A 41 9.48 20.80 -15.78
CA PRO A 41 8.34 21.70 -15.84
C PRO A 41 7.16 21.23 -16.72
N GLU A 42 7.42 20.52 -17.82
CA GLU A 42 6.36 20.01 -18.70
C GLU A 42 5.59 18.86 -18.04
N SER A 43 6.32 17.95 -17.39
CA SER A 43 5.78 16.91 -16.52
C SER A 43 4.95 17.49 -15.36
N LEU A 44 5.41 18.56 -14.70
CA LEU A 44 4.63 19.24 -13.65
C LEU A 44 3.31 19.84 -14.18
N GLU A 45 3.29 20.36 -15.40
CA GLU A 45 2.07 20.84 -16.04
C GLU A 45 1.10 19.68 -16.35
N LEU A 46 1.63 18.53 -16.78
CA LEU A 46 0.84 17.32 -16.94
C LEU A 46 0.30 16.81 -15.59
N ALA A 47 1.11 16.87 -14.54
CA ALA A 47 0.72 16.49 -13.18
C ALA A 47 -0.42 17.40 -12.69
N ALA A 48 -0.30 18.72 -12.81
CA ALA A 48 -1.32 19.69 -12.41
C ALA A 48 -2.67 19.42 -13.11
N ARG A 49 -2.66 19.25 -14.44
CA ARG A 49 -3.88 18.90 -15.21
C ARG A 49 -4.46 17.55 -14.81
N THR A 50 -3.63 16.59 -14.44
CA THR A 50 -4.07 15.28 -13.96
C THR A 50 -4.70 15.37 -12.57
N VAL A 51 -4.07 16.09 -11.63
CA VAL A 51 -4.61 16.33 -10.28
C VAL A 51 -5.95 17.04 -10.34
N ARG A 52 -6.09 18.06 -11.21
CA ARG A 52 -7.35 18.78 -11.38
C ARG A 52 -8.47 17.86 -11.84
N ARG A 53 -8.28 17.12 -12.94
CA ARG A 53 -9.27 16.13 -13.43
C ARG A 53 -9.57 15.06 -12.38
N PHE A 54 -8.55 14.66 -11.62
CA PHE A 54 -8.71 13.69 -10.55
C PHE A 54 -9.58 14.19 -9.40
N SER A 55 -9.45 15.47 -9.03
CA SER A 55 -10.32 16.09 -8.01
C SER A 55 -11.76 16.28 -8.47
N GLU A 56 -11.98 16.52 -9.76
CA GLU A 56 -13.31 16.75 -10.34
C GLU A 56 -14.05 15.43 -10.62
N ASN A 57 -13.34 14.34 -10.93
CA ASN A 57 -13.91 13.05 -11.36
C ASN A 57 -14.03 12.00 -10.25
N THR A 58 -14.28 12.41 -9.00
CA THR A 58 -14.38 11.47 -7.85
C THR A 58 -15.53 10.45 -7.94
N ALA A 59 -16.34 10.47 -8.99
CA ALA A 59 -17.49 9.59 -9.22
C ALA A 59 -17.19 8.31 -10.04
N GLY A 60 -15.99 8.17 -10.61
CA GLY A 60 -15.57 6.99 -11.40
C GLY A 60 -14.68 6.01 -10.63
N ALA A 61 -15.04 5.71 -9.38
CA ALA A 61 -14.19 5.07 -8.36
C ALA A 61 -13.74 3.61 -8.63
N ASP A 62 -14.08 3.02 -9.76
CA ASP A 62 -13.80 1.62 -10.06
C ASP A 62 -12.47 1.38 -10.77
N ASP A 63 -11.76 2.45 -11.18
CA ASP A 63 -10.47 2.32 -11.86
C ASP A 63 -9.30 2.57 -10.90
N ASN A 64 -8.84 1.50 -10.25
CA ASN A 64 -7.72 1.54 -9.30
C ASN A 64 -6.45 2.14 -9.91
N VAL A 65 -6.21 1.92 -11.21
CA VAL A 65 -5.03 2.45 -11.91
C VAL A 65 -5.17 3.96 -12.12
N TYR A 66 -6.34 4.44 -12.51
CA TYR A 66 -6.63 5.88 -12.57
C TYR A 66 -6.41 6.56 -11.21
N MET A 67 -6.87 5.95 -10.12
CA MET A 67 -6.68 6.47 -8.75
C MET A 67 -5.19 6.55 -8.38
N LEU A 68 -4.41 5.50 -8.68
CA LEU A 68 -2.96 5.45 -8.41
C LEU A 68 -2.18 6.47 -9.26
N ARG A 69 -2.59 6.69 -10.52
CA ARG A 69 -2.02 7.75 -11.36
C ARG A 69 -2.30 9.14 -10.80
N GLY A 70 -3.53 9.38 -10.33
CA GLY A 70 -3.88 10.63 -9.66
C GLY A 70 -3.08 10.86 -8.37
N ALA A 71 -2.80 9.79 -7.62
CA ALA A 71 -1.92 9.83 -6.45
C ALA A 71 -0.47 10.18 -6.81
N ALA A 72 0.07 9.58 -7.88
CA ALA A 72 1.41 9.88 -8.38
C ALA A 72 1.55 11.33 -8.85
N ALA A 73 0.54 11.85 -9.57
CA ALA A 73 0.50 13.25 -9.98
C ALA A 73 0.48 14.19 -8.77
N CYS A 74 -0.28 13.87 -7.71
CA CYS A 74 -0.26 14.64 -6.46
C CYS A 74 1.14 14.67 -5.84
N ALA A 75 1.81 13.52 -5.75
CA ALA A 75 3.13 13.41 -5.16
C ALA A 75 4.21 14.16 -5.96
N ALA A 76 4.21 14.01 -7.29
CA ALA A 76 5.13 14.72 -8.17
C ALA A 76 4.95 16.25 -8.07
N LEU A 77 3.69 16.71 -8.06
CA LEU A 77 3.39 18.13 -7.95
C LEU A 77 3.85 18.73 -6.61
N VAL A 78 3.67 18.01 -5.50
CA VAL A 78 4.17 18.45 -4.18
C VAL A 78 5.70 18.50 -4.15
N ARG A 79 6.39 17.55 -4.78
CA ARG A 79 7.85 17.50 -4.82
C ARG A 79 8.44 18.60 -5.69
N GLY A 80 7.90 18.82 -6.88
CA GLY A 80 8.36 19.88 -7.78
C GLY A 80 8.05 21.30 -7.27
N GLU A 81 6.89 21.50 -6.64
CA GLU A 81 6.50 22.81 -6.10
C GLU A 81 7.03 23.08 -4.67
N GLY A 82 7.59 22.05 -4.01
CA GLY A 82 8.15 22.14 -2.66
C GLY A 82 7.14 22.36 -1.52
N SER A 83 5.84 22.49 -1.81
CA SER A 83 4.81 22.60 -0.77
C SER A 83 3.42 22.17 -1.27
N TYR A 84 2.59 21.65 -0.35
CA TYR A 84 1.19 21.32 -0.65
C TYR A 84 0.36 22.55 -1.07
N LYS A 85 0.72 23.74 -0.57
CA LYS A 85 0.00 24.97 -0.89
C LYS A 85 0.25 25.39 -2.34
N ALA A 86 1.51 25.44 -2.75
CA ALA A 86 1.89 25.75 -4.13
C ALA A 86 1.34 24.70 -5.11
N ALA A 87 1.40 23.41 -4.75
CA ALA A 87 0.80 22.35 -5.55
C ALA A 87 -0.72 22.51 -5.73
N ALA A 88 -1.45 22.90 -4.68
CA ALA A 88 -2.90 23.17 -4.76
C ALA A 88 -3.22 24.40 -5.62
N GLU A 89 -2.45 25.49 -5.45
CA GLU A 89 -2.59 26.70 -6.26
C GLU A 89 -2.34 26.42 -7.74
N ARG A 90 -1.34 25.60 -8.05
CA ARG A 90 -1.03 25.20 -9.43
C ARG A 90 -2.08 24.29 -10.04
N ALA A 91 -2.55 23.27 -9.31
CA ALA A 91 -3.59 22.37 -9.82
C ALA A 91 -4.91 23.11 -10.05
N GLY A 92 -5.29 24.01 -9.13
CA GLY A 92 -6.53 24.77 -9.19
C GLY A 92 -7.79 23.90 -9.08
N GLY A 93 -8.96 24.54 -9.16
CA GLY A 93 -10.26 23.86 -9.07
C GLY A 93 -10.50 23.22 -7.69
N ASP A 94 -11.00 21.98 -7.69
CA ASP A 94 -11.36 21.22 -6.48
C ASP A 94 -10.15 20.55 -5.79
N ALA A 95 -8.94 20.73 -6.34
CA ALA A 95 -7.69 20.13 -5.84
C ALA A 95 -7.16 20.84 -4.58
N THR A 96 -7.90 20.72 -3.48
CA THR A 96 -7.50 21.33 -2.19
C THR A 96 -6.19 20.77 -1.65
N VAL A 97 -5.51 21.53 -0.78
CA VAL A 97 -4.36 21.06 0.02
C VAL A 97 -4.65 19.73 0.72
N SER A 98 -5.86 19.57 1.26
CA SER A 98 -6.29 18.35 1.95
C SER A 98 -6.41 17.14 1.00
N PHE A 99 -6.84 17.38 -0.24
CA PHE A 99 -6.96 16.37 -1.29
C PHE A 99 -5.58 15.91 -1.75
N ILE A 100 -4.71 16.85 -2.11
CA ILE A 100 -3.34 16.56 -2.56
C ILE A 100 -2.55 15.85 -1.46
N ARG A 101 -2.63 16.30 -0.21
CA ARG A 101 -1.96 15.64 0.92
C ARG A 101 -2.42 14.20 1.11
N LYS A 102 -3.72 13.95 0.96
CA LYS A 102 -4.29 12.60 1.12
C LYS A 102 -3.75 11.65 0.05
N TRP A 103 -3.76 12.09 -1.21
CA TRP A 103 -3.39 11.23 -2.33
C TRP A 103 -1.88 11.10 -2.52
N SER A 104 -1.10 12.14 -2.20
CA SER A 104 0.37 12.02 -2.14
C SER A 104 0.79 10.92 -1.16
N ARG A 105 0.16 10.85 0.02
CA ARG A 105 0.43 9.79 1.00
C ARG A 105 0.06 8.38 0.50
N VAL A 106 -0.96 8.26 -0.35
CA VAL A 106 -1.31 6.97 -0.97
C VAL A 106 -0.24 6.53 -1.95
N HIS A 107 0.33 7.48 -2.70
CA HIS A 107 1.50 7.20 -3.56
C HIS A 107 2.72 6.79 -2.73
N ASP A 108 2.89 7.40 -1.57
CA ASP A 108 3.99 7.12 -0.63
C ASP A 108 3.82 5.81 0.16
N LEU A 109 2.77 5.03 -0.10
CA LEU A 109 2.69 3.66 0.41
C LEU A 109 3.81 2.80 -0.19
N PRO A 110 4.33 1.81 0.58
CA PRO A 110 5.30 0.86 0.07
C PRO A 110 4.83 0.23 -1.25
N ARG A 111 5.77 0.00 -2.18
CA ARG A 111 5.45 -0.57 -3.50
C ARG A 111 4.65 -1.87 -3.38
N SER A 112 5.00 -2.72 -2.42
CA SER A 112 4.29 -3.96 -2.11
C SER A 112 2.79 -3.73 -1.88
N VAL A 113 2.44 -2.72 -1.07
CA VAL A 113 1.04 -2.34 -0.82
C VAL A 113 0.37 -1.77 -2.07
N ARG A 114 1.07 -0.92 -2.84
CA ARG A 114 0.51 -0.33 -4.06
C ARG A 114 0.16 -1.36 -5.14
N ILE A 115 0.88 -2.49 -5.20
CA ILE A 115 0.53 -3.61 -6.09
C ILE A 115 -0.85 -4.17 -5.74
N HIS A 116 -1.13 -4.42 -4.46
CA HIS A 116 -2.43 -4.92 -4.01
C HIS A 116 -3.56 -3.91 -4.23
N VAL A 117 -3.27 -2.60 -4.12
CA VAL A 117 -4.25 -1.55 -4.51
C VAL A 117 -4.55 -1.61 -6.00
N ALA A 118 -3.52 -1.77 -6.83
CA ALA A 118 -3.69 -1.84 -8.28
C ALA A 118 -4.51 -3.06 -8.71
N LYS A 119 -4.26 -4.21 -8.08
CA LYS A 119 -5.01 -5.46 -8.29
C LYS A 119 -6.45 -5.40 -7.78
N GLY A 120 -6.80 -4.39 -6.97
CA GLY A 120 -8.12 -4.26 -6.36
C GLY A 120 -8.33 -5.11 -5.11
N GLU A 121 -7.28 -5.77 -4.61
CA GLU A 121 -7.29 -6.52 -3.35
C GLU A 121 -7.33 -5.58 -2.14
N ILE A 122 -6.80 -4.36 -2.29
CA ILE A 122 -7.01 -3.26 -1.33
C ILE A 122 -7.74 -2.12 -2.04
N ALA A 123 -8.98 -1.85 -1.63
CA ALA A 123 -9.75 -0.74 -2.20
C ALA A 123 -9.02 0.61 -1.99
N PRO A 124 -9.06 1.56 -2.94
CA PRO A 124 -8.48 2.90 -2.77
C PRO A 124 -9.04 3.66 -1.54
N THR A 125 -10.30 3.38 -1.20
CA THR A 125 -10.96 3.90 0.00
C THR A 125 -10.40 3.34 1.29
N ALA A 126 -9.82 2.13 1.29
CA ALA A 126 -9.03 1.58 2.39
C ALA A 126 -7.60 2.12 2.38
N ALA A 127 -6.95 2.17 1.21
CA ALA A 127 -5.56 2.62 1.05
C ALA A 127 -5.32 4.01 1.64
N LYS A 128 -6.28 4.94 1.49
CA LYS A 128 -6.18 6.29 2.11
C LYS A 128 -6.12 6.27 3.63
N HIS A 129 -6.70 5.26 4.29
CA HIS A 129 -6.67 5.11 5.75
C HIS A 129 -5.33 4.50 6.19
N ILE A 130 -4.86 3.48 5.48
CA ILE A 130 -3.53 2.87 5.66
C ILE A 130 -2.44 3.94 5.52
N ALA A 131 -2.51 4.78 4.48
CA ALA A 131 -1.57 5.86 4.20
C ALA A 131 -1.51 6.97 5.27
N ARG A 132 -2.46 7.00 6.22
CA ARG A 132 -2.40 7.94 7.35
C ARG A 132 -1.54 7.42 8.49
N VAL A 133 -1.34 6.11 8.58
CA VAL A 133 -0.53 5.47 9.62
C VAL A 133 0.95 5.72 9.33
N ALA A 134 1.71 6.05 10.37
CA ALA A 134 3.14 6.32 10.28
C ALA A 134 3.96 5.04 10.46
N GLY A 135 5.21 5.08 9.99
CA GLY A 135 6.18 4.00 10.19
C GLY A 135 5.72 2.65 9.63
N GLU A 136 6.24 1.59 10.24
CA GLU A 136 6.02 0.18 9.90
C GLU A 136 4.56 -0.27 10.09
N ALA A 137 3.85 0.32 11.06
CA ALA A 137 2.45 -0.02 11.35
C ALA A 137 1.52 0.10 10.12
N ARG A 138 1.86 0.96 9.15
CA ARG A 138 1.09 1.07 7.90
C ARG A 138 1.23 -0.17 7.02
N LEU A 139 2.41 -0.78 7.00
CA LEU A 139 2.69 -1.98 6.23
C LEU A 139 1.99 -3.17 6.88
N LEU A 140 2.11 -3.30 8.20
CA LEU A 140 1.44 -4.33 8.99
C LEU A 140 -0.09 -4.25 8.88
N LEU A 141 -0.67 -3.04 8.88
CA LEU A 141 -2.10 -2.86 8.63
C LEU A 141 -2.52 -3.27 7.22
N ALA A 142 -1.67 -3.04 6.21
CA ALA A 142 -1.96 -3.49 4.84
C ALA A 142 -1.96 -5.01 4.73
N TRP A 143 -1.02 -5.70 5.39
CA TRP A 143 -1.00 -7.16 5.45
C TRP A 143 -2.20 -7.72 6.19
N ALA A 144 -2.51 -7.19 7.38
CA ALA A 144 -3.70 -7.60 8.11
C ALA A 144 -4.99 -7.38 7.31
N ALA A 145 -5.07 -6.33 6.49
CA ALA A 145 -6.21 -6.10 5.61
C ALA A 145 -6.39 -7.22 4.58
N LEU A 146 -5.29 -7.76 4.04
CA LEU A 146 -5.29 -8.86 3.08
C LEU A 146 -5.55 -10.21 3.75
N ASP A 147 -4.88 -10.47 4.88
CA ASP A 147 -4.95 -11.75 5.59
C ASP A 147 -6.36 -12.01 6.18
N HIS A 148 -7.03 -10.94 6.62
CA HIS A 148 -8.30 -11.00 7.34
C HIS A 148 -9.50 -10.42 6.58
N ASP A 149 -9.33 -10.05 5.29
CA ASP A 149 -10.34 -9.38 4.47
C ASP A 149 -11.01 -8.19 5.20
N LEU A 150 -10.17 -7.32 5.79
CA LEU A 150 -10.68 -6.24 6.64
C LEU A 150 -11.51 -5.26 5.82
N THR A 151 -12.69 -4.94 6.33
CA THR A 151 -13.53 -3.91 5.73
C THR A 151 -12.87 -2.53 5.86
N VAL A 152 -13.23 -1.61 4.96
CA VAL A 152 -12.79 -0.20 5.02
C VAL A 152 -13.08 0.43 6.40
N ARG A 153 -14.19 0.03 7.04
CA ARG A 153 -14.55 0.51 8.38
C ARG A 153 -13.56 0.02 9.44
N GLN A 154 -13.19 -1.26 9.42
CA GLN A 154 -12.21 -1.83 10.35
C GLN A 154 -10.83 -1.22 10.14
N ILE A 155 -10.38 -1.12 8.88
CA ILE A 155 -9.10 -0.47 8.54
C ILE A 155 -9.07 0.98 9.06
N ARG A 156 -10.17 1.72 8.90
CA ARG A 156 -10.28 3.08 9.45
C ARG A 156 -10.21 3.09 10.98
N SER A 157 -10.86 2.14 11.64
CA SER A 157 -10.88 2.02 13.10
C SER A 157 -9.47 1.77 13.64
N VAL A 158 -8.81 0.73 13.13
CA VAL A 158 -7.42 0.37 13.48
C VAL A 158 -6.47 1.54 13.21
N ALA A 159 -6.56 2.16 12.03
CA ALA A 159 -5.73 3.32 11.70
C ALA A 159 -5.97 4.52 12.64
N SER A 160 -7.19 4.70 13.15
CA SER A 160 -7.47 5.75 14.15
C SER A 160 -6.78 5.41 15.47
N SER A 161 -7.00 4.20 15.99
CA SER A 161 -6.41 3.75 17.25
C SER A 161 -4.89 3.85 17.27
N VAL A 162 -4.23 3.46 16.17
CA VAL A 162 -2.77 3.59 16.05
C VAL A 162 -2.33 5.06 16.03
N ASN A 163 -3.05 5.94 15.34
CA ASN A 163 -2.76 7.37 15.36
C ASN A 163 -3.01 8.00 16.75
N ASP A 164 -3.88 7.39 17.55
CA ASP A 164 -4.18 7.79 18.93
C ASP A 164 -3.21 7.16 19.96
N GLY A 165 -2.21 6.39 19.49
CA GLY A 165 -1.09 5.89 20.29
C GLY A 165 -1.12 4.40 20.62
N ALA A 166 -2.12 3.64 20.15
CA ALA A 166 -2.13 2.19 20.30
C ALA A 166 -1.04 1.52 19.42
N THR A 167 -0.57 0.36 19.85
CA THR A 167 0.22 -0.52 18.96
C THR A 167 -0.68 -1.08 17.86
N ILE A 168 -0.10 -1.52 16.75
CA ILE A 168 -0.88 -2.11 15.66
C ILE A 168 -1.51 -3.43 16.09
N GLU A 169 -0.81 -4.21 16.92
CA GLU A 169 -1.26 -5.47 17.50
C GLU A 169 -2.47 -5.26 18.40
N ASP A 170 -2.42 -4.29 19.33
CA ASP A 170 -3.54 -3.99 20.22
C ASP A 170 -4.75 -3.46 19.45
N ALA A 171 -4.51 -2.61 18.44
CA ALA A 171 -5.57 -2.05 17.62
C ALA A 171 -6.27 -3.12 16.76
N LEU A 172 -5.53 -4.10 16.22
CA LEU A 172 -6.10 -5.25 15.50
C LEU A 172 -6.83 -6.19 16.45
N ALA A 173 -6.25 -6.47 17.62
CA ALA A 173 -6.86 -7.35 18.62
C ALA A 173 -8.19 -6.80 19.14
N ALA A 174 -8.31 -5.46 19.27
CA ALA A 174 -9.57 -4.80 19.63
C ALA A 174 -10.69 -5.01 18.58
N GLU A 175 -10.32 -5.24 17.31
CA GLU A 175 -11.24 -5.59 16.23
C GLU A 175 -11.41 -7.12 16.06
N GLY A 176 -10.75 -7.93 16.91
CA GLY A 176 -10.83 -9.39 16.91
C GLY A 176 -9.82 -10.09 16.00
N TYR A 177 -8.78 -9.39 15.53
CA TYR A 177 -7.79 -9.93 14.60
C TYR A 177 -6.40 -10.03 15.24
N ARG A 178 -5.66 -11.08 14.87
CA ARG A 178 -4.27 -11.28 15.31
C ARG A 178 -3.32 -10.96 14.16
N LEU A 179 -2.35 -10.09 14.42
CA LEU A 179 -1.27 -9.84 13.48
C LEU A 179 -0.44 -11.12 13.26
N GLY A 180 -0.12 -11.43 11.99
CA GLY A 180 0.64 -12.62 11.61
C GLY A 180 -0.18 -13.91 11.49
N GLU A 181 -1.48 -13.87 11.81
CA GLU A 181 -2.39 -14.97 11.51
C GLU A 181 -2.83 -14.88 10.05
N LEU A 182 -2.49 -15.91 9.26
CA LEU A 182 -2.80 -16.00 7.83
C LEU A 182 -3.32 -17.39 7.49
N SER A 183 -4.27 -17.46 6.55
CA SER A 183 -4.83 -18.72 6.06
C SER A 183 -4.23 -19.07 4.70
N ILE A 184 -3.53 -20.21 4.63
CA ILE A 184 -2.94 -20.72 3.38
C ILE A 184 -3.43 -22.12 3.08
N THR A 185 -3.47 -22.43 1.78
CA THR A 185 -3.65 -23.80 1.29
C THR A 185 -2.31 -24.34 0.84
N VAL A 186 -1.94 -25.50 1.36
CA VAL A 186 -0.74 -26.24 0.95
C VAL A 186 -1.16 -27.54 0.26
N ASP A 187 -0.29 -28.10 -0.58
CA ASP A 187 -0.57 -29.38 -1.20
C ASP A 187 -0.64 -30.53 -0.17
N ARG A 188 -1.21 -31.66 -0.59
CA ARG A 188 -1.44 -32.81 0.30
C ARG A 188 -0.14 -33.35 0.91
N ASP A 189 0.96 -33.37 0.15
CA ASP A 189 2.23 -33.93 0.62
C ASP A 189 2.87 -32.99 1.66
N ALA A 190 2.89 -31.69 1.40
CA ALA A 190 3.32 -30.67 2.35
C ALA A 190 2.47 -30.70 3.63
N TYR A 191 1.15 -30.84 3.51
CA TYR A 191 0.24 -31.00 4.65
C TYR A 191 0.60 -32.24 5.49
N CYS A 192 0.79 -33.40 4.85
CA CYS A 192 1.14 -34.63 5.55
C CYS A 192 2.49 -34.51 6.27
N LYS A 193 3.51 -33.95 5.61
CA LYS A 193 4.84 -33.71 6.19
C LYS A 193 4.76 -32.77 7.40
N LEU A 194 4.03 -31.66 7.26
CA LEU A 194 3.83 -30.71 8.35
C LEU A 194 3.19 -31.37 9.57
N ARG A 195 2.11 -32.12 9.37
CA ARG A 195 1.39 -32.82 10.47
C ARG A 195 2.25 -33.90 11.10
N GLN A 196 3.04 -34.63 10.31
CA GLN A 196 3.96 -35.64 10.82
C GLN A 196 5.06 -35.00 11.67
N ARG A 197 5.70 -33.93 11.18
CA ARG A 197 6.78 -33.23 11.88
C ARG A 197 6.30 -32.64 13.21
N ALA A 198 5.18 -31.91 13.17
CA ALA A 198 4.57 -31.34 14.36
C ALA A 198 4.24 -32.40 15.43
N ALA A 199 3.73 -33.57 15.01
CA ALA A 199 3.43 -34.67 15.92
C ALA A 199 4.69 -35.33 16.52
N VAL A 200 5.75 -35.51 15.72
CA VAL A 200 7.02 -36.09 16.18
C VAL A 200 7.73 -35.16 17.16
N ASP A 201 7.70 -33.86 16.89
CA ASP A 201 8.38 -32.84 17.70
C ASP A 201 7.52 -32.34 18.88
N ALA A 202 6.29 -32.84 19.02
CA ALA A 202 5.31 -32.43 20.02
C ALA A 202 5.08 -30.91 20.05
N THR A 203 4.97 -30.29 18.88
CA THR A 203 4.77 -28.84 18.70
C THR A 203 3.58 -28.55 17.80
N ASP A 204 3.16 -27.28 17.73
CA ASP A 204 2.12 -26.84 16.83
C ASP A 204 2.63 -26.75 15.38
N PRO A 205 1.77 -27.03 14.37
CA PRO A 205 2.13 -26.84 12.97
C PRO A 205 2.67 -25.44 12.66
N SER A 206 2.15 -24.40 13.34
CA SER A 206 2.64 -23.03 13.17
C SER A 206 4.11 -22.88 13.52
N THR A 207 4.59 -23.54 14.59
CA THR A 207 6.01 -23.49 14.98
C THR A 207 6.89 -24.12 13.91
N VAL A 208 6.49 -25.28 13.37
CA VAL A 208 7.23 -25.93 12.28
C VAL A 208 7.29 -25.04 11.04
N VAL A 209 6.20 -24.33 10.72
CA VAL A 209 6.16 -23.39 9.59
C VAL A 209 7.08 -22.19 9.86
N THR A 210 7.03 -21.60 11.06
CA THR A 210 7.91 -20.49 11.44
C THR A 210 9.38 -20.88 11.32
N ASP A 211 9.79 -22.00 11.92
CA ASP A 211 11.18 -22.47 11.88
C ASP A 211 11.64 -22.73 10.43
N ALA A 212 10.76 -23.28 9.59
CA ALA A 212 11.06 -23.52 8.18
C ALA A 212 11.19 -22.22 7.37
N LEU A 213 10.37 -21.20 7.67
CA LEU A 213 10.46 -19.88 7.04
C LEU A 213 11.71 -19.14 7.47
N GLU A 214 12.05 -19.14 8.76
CA GLU A 214 13.29 -18.56 9.28
C GLU A 214 14.50 -19.17 8.57
N SER A 215 14.59 -20.51 8.53
CA SER A 215 15.68 -21.19 7.83
C SER A 215 15.74 -20.88 6.33
N ALA A 216 14.61 -20.69 5.66
CA ALA A 216 14.59 -20.45 4.22
C ALA A 216 14.86 -18.98 3.83
N LEU A 217 14.47 -18.04 4.68
CA LEU A 217 14.59 -16.60 4.44
C LEU A 217 15.91 -16.02 4.98
N ASP A 218 16.48 -16.63 6.02
CA ASP A 218 17.83 -16.28 6.50
C ASP A 218 18.90 -16.65 5.46
N ASP A 219 18.65 -17.66 4.61
CA ASP A 219 19.51 -18.05 3.48
C ASP A 219 19.44 -17.07 2.27
N VAL A 220 18.54 -16.08 2.31
CA VAL A 220 18.31 -15.09 1.22
C VAL A 220 18.88 -13.71 1.56
N SER A 221 19.45 -13.52 2.75
CA SER A 221 20.17 -12.29 3.18
C SER A 221 21.68 -12.36 2.97
#